data_AF-A0AAV6DBW8-F1
#
_entry.id   AF-A0AAV6DBW8-F1
#
_cell.length_a   1.000
_cell.length_b   1.000
_cell.length_c   1.000
_cell.angle_alpha   90.00
_cell.angle_beta   90.00
_cell.angle_gamma   90.00
#
_symmetry.space_group_name_H-M   'P 1'
#
loop_
_entity.id
_entity.type
_entity.pdbx_description
1 polymer ?
#
loop_
_entity_poly.entity_id
_entity_poly.type
_entity_poly.pdbx_seq_one_letter_code
_entity_poly.pdbx_strand_id
1 'polypeptide(L)'
;MSHRIANMVAFWPPADAGMQRFLASHPVRLNFHLQAAAHVKRETAAAIESQRRAAARLCTAQPARRHLWTLMIEWDQSGGAWVPGGRPRYTGLSRAQAHARFTDYYLNQSPPLGAYLRQTERPCRLAAITDHSPNVFDAYEWGVDVGLLERGVDELGDIATGLAFMRGAGRQYDRPWGIDLSTWRTAADSATRFDADGRLTGGWSPSYLLRHMYAAYMAGAHILQIEPTLYYTLDGAALNPFGRAVQRFASFALRRHRDVGAPVVPVALMLDAHSGFDTKHGPYNQADAVWYQDIPYGPGDFMIDNFLKVAYPGHERHGTTTGAPFSTPAGYQRFLAAGGDPRPYEPMPFTRWGDTFDVLRTTAPASALGRYRVLVLLGDVTVDGRLRAGLEPWVRAGNTLVVNVRQVSAEDEPLLGVRLGSAERSGSTSRWIADGTTYPERPFRYRVVTPGTARVLATAGDGAPLVTSNPVGSGQVILTTPDHLQTAARDGLLEIGVRLLDELQRAHAPAVVSGPGAQYFFAAAPGRLITTIINHSADTWHGTITAPITGPVFAVREYVGDTAVACTRAGGRVTVPAHVPPYDVRVFAVEYAPDATGPSAGC
;
A
#
# COMPACT_ATOMS: atom_id res chain seq x y z
N MET A 1 -12.70 16.43 1.61
CA MET A 1 -13.01 16.02 2.99
C MET A 1 -11.71 16.04 3.79
N SER A 2 -11.72 16.56 5.03
CA SER A 2 -10.52 16.54 5.89
C SER A 2 -10.17 15.10 6.25
N HIS A 3 -8.94 14.68 5.97
CA HIS A 3 -8.46 13.35 6.33
C HIS A 3 -8.06 13.35 7.80
N ARG A 4 -8.77 12.58 8.63
CA ARG A 4 -8.50 12.47 10.08
C ARG A 4 -8.46 11.02 10.50
N ILE A 5 -7.43 10.67 11.26
CA ILE A 5 -7.32 9.35 11.88
C ILE A 5 -8.27 9.26 13.09
N ALA A 6 -8.92 8.11 13.25
CA ALA A 6 -9.75 7.82 14.41
C ALA A 6 -8.88 7.53 15.63
N ASN A 7 -9.26 8.09 16.78
CA ASN A 7 -8.69 7.72 18.07
C ASN A 7 -9.68 6.81 18.81
N MET A 8 -9.27 5.57 19.08
CA MET A 8 -10.13 4.51 19.62
C MET A 8 -9.36 3.71 20.67
N VAL A 9 -10.08 3.11 21.61
CA VAL A 9 -9.53 2.16 22.58
C VAL A 9 -9.95 0.76 22.18
N ALA A 10 -8.97 -0.12 21.97
CA ALA A 10 -9.22 -1.54 21.76
C ALA A 10 -9.43 -2.25 23.10
N PHE A 11 -10.41 -3.14 23.20
CA PHE A 11 -10.59 -3.95 24.41
C PHE A 11 -11.28 -5.29 24.14
N TRP A 12 -11.09 -6.19 25.10
CA TRP A 12 -11.72 -7.50 25.15
C TRP A 12 -12.94 -7.45 26.10
N PRO A 13 -14.19 -7.58 25.61
CA PRO A 13 -15.37 -7.62 26.48
C PRO A 13 -15.45 -8.97 27.24
N PRO A 14 -16.16 -9.06 28.39
CA PRO A 14 -16.90 -7.98 29.05
C PRO A 14 -15.98 -7.01 29.79
N ALA A 15 -16.43 -5.76 29.94
CA ALA A 15 -15.74 -4.75 30.74
C ALA A 15 -15.83 -5.09 32.24
N ASP A 16 -14.67 -5.22 32.90
CA ASP A 16 -14.59 -5.26 34.37
C ASP A 16 -15.00 -3.93 35.01
N ALA A 17 -15.05 -3.87 36.35
CA ALA A 17 -15.48 -2.67 37.07
C ALA A 17 -14.59 -1.44 36.81
N GLY A 18 -13.28 -1.64 36.58
CA GLY A 18 -12.35 -0.57 36.22
C GLY A 18 -12.63 -0.02 34.83
N MET A 19 -12.82 -0.92 33.86
CA MET A 19 -13.17 -0.56 32.49
C MET A 19 -14.54 0.12 32.41
N GLN A 20 -15.54 -0.33 33.17
CA GLN A 20 -16.84 0.34 33.21
C GLN A 20 -16.72 1.78 33.71
N ARG A 21 -15.92 2.02 34.76
CA ARG A 21 -15.62 3.38 35.23
C ARG A 21 -14.91 4.21 34.16
N PHE A 22 -13.95 3.62 33.44
CA PHE A 22 -13.27 4.29 32.33
C PHE A 22 -14.24 4.69 31.22
N LEU A 23 -15.08 3.76 30.74
CA LEU A 23 -16.06 4.00 29.69
C LEU A 23 -17.13 5.04 30.09
N ALA A 24 -17.51 5.08 31.36
CA ALA A 24 -18.45 6.07 31.88
C ALA A 24 -17.82 7.48 31.98
N SER A 25 -16.54 7.56 32.30
CA SER A 25 -15.82 8.84 32.49
C SER A 25 -15.18 9.39 31.22
N HIS A 26 -14.94 8.55 30.20
CA HIS A 26 -14.23 8.96 28.98
C HIS A 26 -15.11 8.80 27.73
N PRO A 27 -15.29 9.86 26.92
CA PRO A 27 -16.02 9.78 25.67
C PRO A 27 -15.17 9.17 24.54
N VAL A 28 -14.76 7.90 24.70
CA VAL A 28 -13.94 7.17 23.72
C VAL A 28 -14.80 6.39 22.72
N ARG A 29 -14.29 6.27 21.49
CA ARG A 29 -14.72 5.24 20.54
C ARG A 29 -14.03 3.94 20.88
N LEU A 30 -14.67 2.84 20.54
CA LEU A 30 -14.20 1.52 20.95
C LEU A 30 -13.98 0.62 19.74
N ASN A 31 -12.92 -0.16 19.80
CA ASN A 31 -12.72 -1.31 18.95
C ASN A 31 -12.83 -2.60 19.78
N PHE A 32 -13.87 -3.39 19.57
CA PHE A 32 -14.02 -4.71 20.16
C PHE A 32 -13.16 -5.69 19.37
N HIS A 33 -12.02 -6.07 19.93
CA HIS A 33 -11.13 -7.05 19.34
C HIS A 33 -11.63 -8.45 19.71
N LEU A 34 -12.63 -8.93 18.97
CA LEU A 34 -13.44 -10.10 19.31
C LEU A 34 -13.69 -10.92 18.05
N GLN A 35 -13.32 -12.20 18.00
CA GLN A 35 -13.60 -13.01 16.81
C GLN A 35 -15.09 -13.33 16.63
N ALA A 36 -15.52 -13.53 15.37
CA ALA A 36 -16.91 -13.84 15.07
C ALA A 36 -17.34 -15.27 15.43
N ALA A 37 -16.41 -16.22 15.52
CA ALA A 37 -16.72 -17.61 15.83
C ALA A 37 -15.56 -18.30 16.57
N ALA A 38 -15.88 -19.36 17.32
CA ALA A 38 -14.92 -20.10 18.13
C ALA A 38 -14.08 -21.04 17.26
N HIS A 39 -12.97 -20.52 16.74
CA HIS A 39 -12.01 -21.30 15.94
C HIS A 39 -10.66 -21.48 16.62
N VAL A 40 -10.51 -20.93 17.82
CA VAL A 40 -9.27 -20.95 18.60
C VAL A 40 -9.40 -22.00 19.67
N LYS A 41 -8.31 -22.73 19.95
CA LYS A 41 -8.20 -23.63 21.12
C LYS A 41 -8.45 -22.96 22.49
N ARG A 42 -8.72 -21.63 22.54
CA ARG A 42 -8.76 -20.83 23.77
C ARG A 42 -10.16 -20.37 24.21
N GLU A 43 -11.16 -20.27 23.31
CA GLU A 43 -12.49 -19.78 23.67
C GLU A 43 -13.63 -20.66 23.16
N THR A 44 -14.67 -20.82 23.97
CA THR A 44 -15.88 -21.58 23.58
C THR A 44 -16.82 -20.71 22.76
N ALA A 45 -17.66 -21.33 21.92
CA ALA A 45 -18.71 -20.61 21.17
C ALA A 45 -19.64 -19.80 22.10
N ALA A 46 -19.92 -20.31 23.31
CA ALA A 46 -20.71 -19.60 24.31
C ALA A 46 -20.00 -18.35 24.85
N ALA A 47 -18.68 -18.41 25.05
CA ALA A 47 -17.89 -17.27 25.48
C ALA A 47 -17.91 -16.16 24.40
N ILE A 48 -17.64 -16.50 23.15
CA ILE A 48 -17.68 -15.55 22.03
C ILE A 48 -19.06 -14.92 21.85
N GLU A 49 -20.12 -15.71 21.94
CA GLU A 49 -21.48 -15.18 21.84
C GLU A 49 -21.82 -14.24 23.02
N SER A 50 -21.34 -14.53 24.23
CA SER A 50 -21.48 -13.64 25.39
C SER A 50 -20.76 -12.31 25.17
N GLN A 51 -19.52 -12.37 24.69
CA GLN A 51 -18.68 -11.22 24.35
C GLN A 51 -19.34 -10.37 23.25
N ARG A 52 -19.89 -11.02 22.22
CA ARG A 52 -20.62 -10.37 21.12
C ARG A 52 -21.87 -9.65 21.61
N ARG A 53 -22.68 -10.30 22.46
CA ARG A 53 -23.86 -9.66 23.06
C ARG A 53 -23.47 -8.45 23.93
N ALA A 54 -22.36 -8.51 24.65
CA ALA A 54 -21.85 -7.38 25.42
C ALA A 54 -21.43 -6.21 24.51
N ALA A 55 -20.69 -6.48 23.44
CA ALA A 55 -20.30 -5.48 22.45
C ALA A 55 -21.53 -4.84 21.77
N ALA A 56 -22.49 -5.66 21.32
CA ALA A 56 -23.71 -5.20 20.68
C ALA A 56 -24.54 -4.26 21.58
N ARG A 57 -24.66 -4.56 22.89
CA ARG A 57 -25.35 -3.68 23.85
C ARG A 57 -24.68 -2.31 23.94
N LEU A 58 -23.35 -2.27 24.02
CA LEU A 58 -22.59 -1.01 24.09
C LEU A 58 -22.74 -0.20 22.79
N CYS A 59 -22.63 -0.85 21.64
CA CYS A 59 -22.83 -0.20 20.35
C CYS A 59 -24.26 0.35 20.18
N THR A 60 -25.27 -0.40 20.59
CA THR A 60 -26.69 0.00 20.54
C THR A 60 -26.98 1.17 21.48
N ALA A 61 -26.34 1.21 22.64
CA ALA A 61 -26.49 2.31 23.59
C ALA A 61 -25.81 3.60 23.11
N GLN A 62 -24.83 3.51 22.20
CA GLN A 62 -24.00 4.63 21.75
C GLN A 62 -23.82 4.67 20.21
N PRO A 63 -24.91 4.66 19.42
CA PRO A 63 -24.83 4.48 17.97
C PRO A 63 -24.06 5.61 17.28
N ALA A 64 -24.15 6.84 17.81
CA ALA A 64 -23.43 8.00 17.29
C ALA A 64 -21.90 7.89 17.36
N ARG A 65 -21.35 7.01 18.23
CA ARG A 65 -19.90 6.86 18.40
C ARG A 65 -19.24 6.00 17.32
N ARG A 66 -20.02 5.25 16.52
CA ARG A 66 -19.51 4.38 15.43
C ARG A 66 -18.42 3.42 15.92
N HIS A 67 -18.71 2.68 16.98
CA HIS A 67 -17.82 1.64 17.51
C HIS A 67 -17.53 0.57 16.45
N LEU A 68 -16.35 -0.04 16.55
CA LEU A 68 -15.89 -1.12 15.68
C LEU A 68 -15.94 -2.45 16.42
N TRP A 69 -16.29 -3.49 15.69
CA TRP A 69 -16.09 -4.87 16.08
C TRP A 69 -15.15 -5.51 15.05
N THR A 70 -13.89 -5.71 15.43
CA THR A 70 -12.93 -6.48 14.64
C THR A 70 -13.26 -7.97 14.79
N LEU A 71 -14.19 -8.44 13.97
CA LEU A 71 -14.67 -9.83 13.98
C LEU A 71 -13.73 -10.83 13.30
N MET A 72 -12.88 -10.31 12.42
CA MET A 72 -11.95 -11.05 11.59
C MET A 72 -10.54 -10.59 11.96
N ILE A 73 -10.00 -11.17 13.03
CA ILE A 73 -8.64 -10.86 13.52
C ILE A 73 -7.70 -11.83 12.80
N GLU A 74 -6.81 -11.29 11.97
CA GLU A 74 -5.76 -12.06 11.26
C GLU A 74 -6.34 -13.30 10.56
N TRP A 75 -7.51 -13.14 9.94
CA TRP A 75 -8.40 -14.26 9.60
C TRP A 75 -7.91 -15.09 8.40
N ASP A 76 -7.02 -14.55 7.58
CA ASP A 76 -6.49 -15.16 6.37
C ASP A 76 -5.04 -15.65 6.51
N GLN A 77 -4.58 -15.76 7.76
CA GLN A 77 -3.24 -16.13 8.22
C GLN A 77 -2.59 -17.31 7.50
N SER A 78 -1.26 -17.31 7.51
CA SER A 78 -0.43 -18.34 6.88
C SER A 78 -0.33 -19.70 7.61
N GLY A 79 -1.02 -19.87 8.75
CA GLY A 79 -1.10 -21.18 9.44
C GLY A 79 -1.03 -21.16 10.98
N GLY A 80 -1.54 -20.11 11.64
CA GLY A 80 -1.57 -20.01 13.10
C GLY A 80 -2.59 -20.91 13.80
N ALA A 81 -2.66 -20.82 15.13
CA ALA A 81 -3.58 -21.59 15.99
C ALA A 81 -5.08 -21.27 15.79
N TRP A 82 -5.40 -20.39 14.84
CA TRP A 82 -6.71 -19.80 14.58
C TRP A 82 -7.45 -20.44 13.38
N VAL A 83 -6.77 -21.32 12.63
CA VAL A 83 -7.35 -22.08 11.50
C VAL A 83 -7.26 -23.57 11.80
N PRO A 84 -8.30 -24.22 12.37
CA PRO A 84 -8.27 -25.63 12.71
C PRO A 84 -8.03 -26.51 11.47
N GLY A 85 -6.84 -27.12 11.39
CA GLY A 85 -6.44 -27.95 10.23
C GLY A 85 -5.72 -27.20 9.11
N GLY A 86 -5.42 -25.90 9.30
CA GLY A 86 -4.77 -25.05 8.30
C GLY A 86 -5.74 -24.51 7.23
N ARG A 87 -5.28 -23.53 6.46
CA ARG A 87 -6.03 -22.96 5.33
C ARG A 87 -6.28 -24.01 4.22
N PRO A 88 -7.33 -23.84 3.38
CA PRO A 88 -7.51 -24.69 2.21
C PRO A 88 -6.27 -24.70 1.31
N ARG A 89 -6.03 -25.83 0.65
CA ARG A 89 -5.05 -25.94 -0.43
C ARG A 89 -5.68 -25.62 -1.78
N TYR A 90 -4.92 -24.98 -2.65
CA TYR A 90 -5.36 -24.54 -3.99
C TYR A 90 -4.60 -25.21 -5.14
N THR A 91 -3.70 -26.16 -4.84
CA THR A 91 -2.90 -26.86 -5.83
C THR A 91 -3.79 -27.56 -6.86
N GLY A 92 -3.48 -27.37 -8.14
CA GLY A 92 -4.22 -27.96 -9.25
C GLY A 92 -5.56 -27.29 -9.58
N LEU A 93 -5.93 -26.22 -8.87
CA LEU A 93 -7.11 -25.42 -9.20
C LEU A 93 -6.77 -24.31 -10.21
N SER A 94 -7.77 -23.92 -11.00
CA SER A 94 -7.75 -22.60 -11.64
C SER A 94 -7.88 -21.50 -10.58
N ARG A 95 -7.43 -20.27 -10.92
CA ARG A 95 -7.57 -19.10 -10.03
C ARG A 95 -9.01 -18.83 -9.60
N ALA A 96 -9.98 -18.99 -10.49
CA ALA A 96 -11.40 -18.84 -10.15
C ALA A 96 -11.90 -19.93 -9.19
N GLN A 97 -11.48 -21.18 -9.37
CA GLN A 97 -11.78 -22.26 -8.43
C GLN A 97 -11.11 -22.06 -7.07
N ALA A 98 -9.88 -21.51 -7.06
CA ALA A 98 -9.17 -21.17 -5.83
C ALA A 98 -9.91 -20.08 -5.04
N HIS A 99 -10.32 -19.00 -5.72
CA HIS A 99 -11.13 -17.93 -5.12
C HIS A 99 -12.48 -18.43 -4.59
N ALA A 100 -13.18 -19.29 -5.35
CA ALA A 100 -14.43 -19.89 -4.90
C ALA A 100 -14.24 -20.75 -3.63
N ARG A 101 -13.17 -21.56 -3.59
CA ARG A 101 -12.82 -22.38 -2.41
C ARG A 101 -12.47 -21.51 -1.20
N PHE A 102 -11.67 -20.47 -1.40
CA PHE A 102 -11.30 -19.50 -0.36
C PHE A 102 -12.56 -18.82 0.22
N THR A 103 -13.44 -18.35 -0.66
CA THR A 103 -14.69 -17.68 -0.29
C THR A 103 -15.62 -18.63 0.47
N ASP A 104 -15.83 -19.85 -0.01
CA ASP A 104 -16.71 -20.81 0.67
C ASP A 104 -16.17 -21.21 2.05
N TYR A 105 -14.85 -21.39 2.17
CA TYR A 105 -14.22 -21.71 3.44
C TYR A 105 -14.52 -20.67 4.51
N TYR A 106 -14.31 -19.39 4.21
CA TYR A 106 -14.47 -18.30 5.20
C TYR A 106 -15.89 -17.75 5.33
N LEU A 107 -16.77 -17.97 4.35
CA LEU A 107 -18.16 -17.54 4.51
C LEU A 107 -19.03 -18.62 5.14
N ASN A 108 -18.74 -19.90 4.91
CA ASN A 108 -19.66 -20.98 5.22
C ASN A 108 -19.06 -22.10 6.10
N GLN A 109 -17.74 -22.33 6.07
CA GLN A 109 -17.14 -23.49 6.76
C GLN A 109 -16.47 -23.13 8.09
N SER A 110 -15.43 -22.30 8.09
CA SER A 110 -14.57 -22.09 9.25
C SER A 110 -13.66 -20.85 9.14
N PRO A 111 -13.95 -19.74 9.84
CA PRO A 111 -15.22 -19.41 10.49
C PRO A 111 -16.38 -19.23 9.49
N PRO A 112 -17.64 -19.56 9.83
CA PRO A 112 -18.80 -19.29 8.97
C PRO A 112 -19.21 -17.80 9.04
N LEU A 113 -18.34 -16.90 8.58
CA LEU A 113 -18.47 -15.45 8.76
C LEU A 113 -19.70 -14.87 8.04
N GLY A 114 -20.24 -15.58 7.05
CA GLY A 114 -21.36 -15.12 6.24
C GLY A 114 -22.61 -14.78 7.05
N ALA A 115 -22.84 -15.44 8.20
CA ALA A 115 -23.95 -15.12 9.09
C ALA A 115 -23.87 -13.72 9.71
N TYR A 116 -22.66 -13.17 9.82
CA TYR A 116 -22.40 -11.83 10.36
C TYR A 116 -22.26 -10.79 9.25
N LEU A 117 -21.47 -11.12 8.22
CA LEU A 117 -21.11 -10.17 7.17
C LEU A 117 -22.31 -9.79 6.27
N ARG A 118 -23.29 -10.68 6.10
CA ARG A 118 -24.53 -10.43 5.33
C ARG A 118 -25.58 -9.60 6.08
N GLN A 119 -25.37 -9.27 7.36
CA GLN A 119 -26.32 -8.47 8.14
C GLN A 119 -26.35 -7.01 7.64
N THR A 120 -27.52 -6.53 7.23
CA THR A 120 -27.72 -5.16 6.73
C THR A 120 -27.94 -4.14 7.85
N GLU A 121 -28.51 -4.57 8.97
CA GLU A 121 -28.65 -3.77 10.18
C GLU A 121 -27.75 -4.33 11.28
N ARG A 122 -26.77 -3.52 11.70
CA ARG A 122 -25.81 -3.91 12.74
C ARG A 122 -25.51 -2.76 13.70
N PRO A 123 -25.39 -3.04 15.01
CA PRO A 123 -25.14 -2.00 16.01
C PRO A 123 -23.70 -1.48 15.95
N CYS A 124 -22.73 -2.36 15.68
CA CYS A 124 -21.33 -2.00 15.50
C CYS A 124 -20.95 -2.04 14.01
N ARG A 125 -19.95 -1.25 13.62
CA ARG A 125 -19.28 -1.43 12.33
C ARG A 125 -18.37 -2.65 12.38
N LEU A 126 -18.33 -3.44 11.32
CA LEU A 126 -17.49 -4.64 11.24
C LEU A 126 -16.11 -4.29 10.67
N ALA A 127 -15.06 -4.79 11.31
CA ALA A 127 -13.69 -4.60 10.86
C ALA A 127 -12.96 -5.93 10.64
N ALA A 128 -12.08 -5.99 9.66
CA ALA A 128 -11.22 -7.14 9.41
C ALA A 128 -9.75 -6.71 9.42
N ILE A 129 -8.89 -7.51 10.04
CA ILE A 129 -7.44 -7.44 9.94
C ILE A 129 -7.04 -8.58 9.03
N THR A 130 -6.50 -8.22 7.87
CA THR A 130 -6.06 -9.15 6.85
C THR A 130 -4.53 -9.15 6.83
N ASP A 131 -3.93 -10.31 6.66
CA ASP A 131 -2.48 -10.49 6.58
C ASP A 131 -1.98 -10.31 5.14
N HIS A 132 -2.62 -11.03 4.21
CA HIS A 132 -2.21 -11.06 2.82
C HIS A 132 -2.89 -9.95 2.03
N SER A 133 -2.07 -9.14 1.37
CA SER A 133 -2.46 -7.96 0.62
C SER A 133 -3.64 -8.16 -0.34
N PRO A 134 -3.73 -9.25 -1.14
CA PRO A 134 -4.88 -9.43 -2.04
C PRO A 134 -6.20 -9.61 -1.30
N ASN A 135 -6.22 -10.15 -0.08
CA ASN A 135 -7.46 -10.57 0.59
C ASN A 135 -8.24 -9.40 1.21
N VAL A 136 -7.65 -8.20 1.29
CA VAL A 136 -8.33 -6.99 1.79
C VAL A 136 -9.54 -6.62 0.95
N PHE A 137 -9.51 -6.94 -0.34
CA PHE A 137 -10.62 -6.70 -1.27
C PHE A 137 -11.76 -7.69 -1.04
N ASP A 138 -11.46 -8.96 -0.73
CA ASP A 138 -12.48 -9.97 -0.42
C ASP A 138 -13.21 -9.63 0.88
N ALA A 139 -12.48 -9.14 1.89
CA ALA A 139 -13.08 -8.65 3.13
C ALA A 139 -14.16 -7.58 2.84
N TYR A 140 -13.86 -6.60 1.99
CA TYR A 140 -14.85 -5.58 1.61
C TYR A 140 -16.00 -6.14 0.78
N GLU A 141 -15.71 -7.01 -0.17
CA GLU A 141 -16.71 -7.67 -1.03
C GLU A 141 -17.72 -8.46 -0.19
N TRP A 142 -17.26 -9.11 0.87
CA TRP A 142 -18.13 -9.89 1.75
C TRP A 142 -18.94 -9.05 2.72
N GLY A 143 -18.60 -7.77 2.92
CA GLY A 143 -19.43 -6.82 3.69
C GLY A 143 -18.75 -6.16 4.90
N VAL A 144 -17.42 -6.23 5.03
CA VAL A 144 -16.67 -5.53 6.09
C VAL A 144 -16.78 -4.00 5.95
N ASP A 145 -17.05 -3.26 7.03
CA ASP A 145 -17.13 -1.80 6.98
C ASP A 145 -15.76 -1.12 6.97
N VAL A 146 -14.77 -1.71 7.64
CA VAL A 146 -13.42 -1.15 7.81
C VAL A 146 -12.36 -2.23 7.65
N GLY A 147 -11.52 -2.14 6.62
CA GLY A 147 -10.41 -3.06 6.40
C GLY A 147 -9.11 -2.57 7.03
N LEU A 148 -8.39 -3.45 7.70
CA LEU A 148 -7.04 -3.25 8.22
C LEU A 148 -6.14 -4.28 7.56
N LEU A 149 -4.89 -3.89 7.29
CA LEU A 149 -3.86 -4.78 6.77
C LEU A 149 -2.74 -4.87 7.80
N GLU A 150 -2.38 -6.07 8.22
CA GLU A 150 -1.30 -6.29 9.18
C GLU A 150 0.05 -6.02 8.53
N ARG A 151 0.87 -5.15 9.14
CA ARG A 151 2.20 -4.80 8.69
C ARG A 151 3.15 -4.63 9.87
N GLY A 152 4.45 -4.73 9.60
CA GLY A 152 5.49 -4.61 10.61
C GLY A 152 6.01 -5.97 11.06
N VAL A 153 5.21 -7.03 11.05
CA VAL A 153 5.70 -8.40 11.26
C VAL A 153 6.55 -8.84 10.05
N ASP A 154 7.64 -9.55 10.32
CA ASP A 154 8.59 -10.05 9.31
C ASP A 154 8.11 -11.30 8.55
N GLU A 155 6.93 -11.82 8.91
CA GLU A 155 6.24 -12.94 8.26
C GLU A 155 5.31 -12.53 7.12
N LEU A 156 5.03 -11.22 6.99
CA LEU A 156 4.10 -10.65 6.01
C LEU A 156 4.81 -9.64 5.11
N GLY A 157 4.08 -9.09 4.13
CA GLY A 157 4.59 -8.10 3.18
C GLY A 157 5.03 -6.78 3.82
N ASP A 158 5.80 -5.99 3.09
CA ASP A 158 6.26 -4.66 3.52
C ASP A 158 5.11 -3.63 3.55
N ILE A 159 5.37 -2.48 4.19
CA ILE A 159 4.40 -1.40 4.31
C ILE A 159 4.10 -0.69 2.99
N ALA A 160 5.07 -0.45 2.11
CA ALA A 160 4.87 0.37 0.91
C ALA A 160 3.97 -0.36 -0.10
N THR A 161 4.28 -1.62 -0.40
CA THR A 161 3.41 -2.43 -1.27
C THR A 161 2.05 -2.67 -0.62
N GLY A 162 2.01 -2.94 0.69
CA GLY A 162 0.76 -3.09 1.45
C GLY A 162 -0.16 -1.88 1.37
N LEU A 163 0.40 -0.67 1.45
CA LEU A 163 -0.37 0.57 1.33
C LEU A 163 -1.01 0.70 -0.06
N ALA A 164 -0.34 0.29 -1.14
CA ALA A 164 -0.93 0.31 -2.48
C ALA A 164 -2.16 -0.61 -2.58
N PHE A 165 -2.11 -1.80 -1.96
CA PHE A 165 -3.25 -2.73 -1.91
C PHE A 165 -4.36 -2.21 -1.00
N MET A 166 -4.07 -1.87 0.25
CA MET A 166 -5.07 -1.51 1.25
C MET A 166 -5.78 -0.19 0.90
N ARG A 167 -5.03 0.84 0.49
CA ARG A 167 -5.60 2.12 0.08
C ARG A 167 -6.42 1.98 -1.19
N GLY A 168 -5.93 1.20 -2.15
CA GLY A 168 -6.62 0.89 -3.39
C GLY A 168 -7.95 0.17 -3.17
N ALA A 169 -7.97 -0.86 -2.31
CA ALA A 169 -9.20 -1.53 -1.90
C ALA A 169 -10.17 -0.60 -1.17
N GLY A 170 -9.68 0.21 -0.22
CA GLY A 170 -10.51 1.21 0.47
C GLY A 170 -11.16 2.21 -0.51
N ARG A 171 -10.43 2.62 -1.56
CA ARG A 171 -10.96 3.50 -2.62
C ARG A 171 -11.89 2.80 -3.59
N GLN A 172 -11.65 1.52 -3.91
CA GLN A 172 -12.50 0.70 -4.77
C GLN A 172 -13.91 0.57 -4.19
N TYR A 173 -13.99 0.32 -2.88
CA TYR A 173 -15.25 0.09 -2.17
C TYR A 173 -15.79 1.34 -1.45
N ASP A 174 -15.08 2.47 -1.53
CA ASP A 174 -15.39 3.72 -0.81
C ASP A 174 -15.59 3.51 0.70
N ARG A 175 -14.66 2.77 1.32
CA ARG A 175 -14.71 2.41 2.74
C ARG A 175 -13.47 2.86 3.50
N PRO A 176 -13.60 3.18 4.80
CA PRO A 176 -12.45 3.47 5.65
C PRO A 176 -11.53 2.27 5.75
N TRP A 177 -10.23 2.53 5.83
CA TRP A 177 -9.19 1.51 5.96
C TRP A 177 -8.11 1.92 6.94
N GLY A 178 -7.27 0.98 7.37
CA GLY A 178 -6.15 1.23 8.25
C GLY A 178 -5.01 0.22 8.11
N ILE A 179 -4.02 0.38 8.97
CA ILE A 179 -2.94 -0.59 9.18
C ILE A 179 -3.06 -1.13 10.59
N ASP A 180 -2.95 -2.44 10.73
CA ASP A 180 -2.63 -3.07 12.01
C ASP A 180 -1.10 -3.23 12.08
N LEU A 181 -0.49 -2.59 13.07
CA LEU A 181 0.96 -2.49 13.19
C LEU A 181 1.43 -3.49 14.24
N SER A 182 2.00 -4.59 13.75
CA SER A 182 2.63 -5.58 14.61
C SER A 182 3.94 -5.05 15.16
N THR A 183 4.16 -5.32 16.45
CA THR A 183 5.46 -5.10 17.08
C THR A 183 6.28 -6.38 17.20
N TRP A 184 5.71 -7.51 16.75
CA TRP A 184 6.36 -8.81 16.73
C TRP A 184 7.43 -8.88 15.64
N ARG A 185 8.57 -9.45 15.99
CA ARG A 185 9.65 -9.78 15.07
C ARG A 185 10.04 -11.24 15.31
N THR A 186 9.76 -12.10 14.35
CA THR A 186 10.07 -13.53 14.40
C THR A 186 11.57 -13.79 14.44
N ALA A 187 12.38 -12.96 13.78
CA ALA A 187 13.85 -13.03 13.94
C ALA A 187 14.34 -12.75 15.38
N ALA A 188 13.51 -12.09 16.20
CA ALA A 188 13.78 -11.80 17.61
C ALA A 188 12.99 -12.67 18.60
N ASP A 189 12.06 -13.49 18.12
CA ASP A 189 11.08 -14.26 18.91
C ASP A 189 10.45 -13.41 20.04
N SER A 190 10.10 -12.17 19.71
CA SER A 190 9.54 -11.23 20.67
C SER A 190 8.89 -10.03 20.00
N ALA A 191 7.88 -9.48 20.68
CA ALA A 191 7.42 -8.12 20.46
C ALA A 191 8.49 -7.09 20.91
N THR A 192 8.39 -5.86 20.42
CA THR A 192 9.25 -4.75 20.87
C THR A 192 9.22 -4.62 22.39
N ARG A 193 10.39 -4.76 23.01
CA ARG A 193 10.54 -4.76 24.48
C ARG A 193 11.79 -4.02 24.92
N PHE A 194 11.73 -3.46 26.12
CA PHE A 194 12.81 -2.70 26.72
C PHE A 194 13.12 -3.21 28.13
N ASP A 195 14.37 -3.06 28.56
CA ASP A 195 14.75 -3.20 29.97
C ASP A 195 14.41 -1.93 30.79
N ALA A 196 14.76 -1.94 32.08
CA ALA A 196 14.50 -0.83 33.00
C ALA A 196 15.23 0.47 32.61
N ASP A 197 16.37 0.37 31.92
CA ASP A 197 17.15 1.52 31.44
C ASP A 197 16.64 2.03 30.08
N GLY A 198 15.63 1.38 29.50
CA GLY A 198 15.08 1.71 28.20
C GLY A 198 15.94 1.24 27.03
N ARG A 199 16.82 0.25 27.22
CA ARG A 199 17.55 -0.39 26.11
C ARG A 199 16.64 -1.42 25.45
N LEU A 200 16.67 -1.50 24.12
CA LEU A 200 15.90 -2.49 23.37
C LEU A 200 16.44 -3.89 23.68
N THR A 201 15.56 -4.84 24.00
CA THR A 201 15.94 -6.23 24.31
C THR A 201 15.24 -7.26 23.41
N GLY A 202 14.38 -6.83 22.47
CA GLY A 202 13.64 -7.69 21.55
C GLY A 202 12.71 -6.89 20.62
N GLY A 203 12.16 -7.55 19.60
CA GLY A 203 11.29 -6.95 18.59
C GLY A 203 11.97 -5.96 17.63
N TRP A 204 11.22 -4.93 17.22
CA TRP A 204 11.69 -3.86 16.33
C TRP A 204 12.19 -2.63 17.07
N SER A 205 13.09 -1.88 16.43
CA SER A 205 13.48 -0.56 16.92
C SER A 205 12.29 0.42 16.93
N PRO A 206 12.23 1.38 17.89
CA PRO A 206 11.23 2.45 17.87
C PRO A 206 11.20 3.24 16.56
N SER A 207 12.35 3.41 15.91
CA SER A 207 12.46 4.16 14.65
C SER A 207 11.79 3.45 13.48
N TYR A 208 11.85 2.11 13.43
CA TYR A 208 11.18 1.30 12.43
C TYR A 208 9.67 1.46 12.52
N LEU A 209 9.12 1.26 13.72
CA LEU A 209 7.70 1.41 13.98
C LEU A 209 7.23 2.86 13.76
N LEU A 210 8.01 3.86 14.18
CA LEU A 210 7.68 5.27 13.94
C LEU A 210 7.52 5.59 12.44
N ARG A 211 8.44 5.08 11.60
CA ARG A 211 8.36 5.27 10.15
C ARG A 211 7.10 4.60 9.56
N HIS A 212 6.70 3.43 10.06
CA HIS A 212 5.43 2.79 9.68
C HIS A 212 4.21 3.63 10.07
N MET A 213 4.19 4.20 11.28
CA MET A 213 3.08 5.05 11.74
C MET A 213 2.90 6.27 10.83
N TYR A 214 4.00 6.94 10.44
CA TYR A 214 3.96 8.06 9.50
C TYR A 214 3.57 7.59 8.09
N ALA A 215 4.11 6.48 7.59
CA ALA A 215 3.76 5.94 6.29
C ALA A 215 2.25 5.69 6.19
N ALA A 216 1.65 5.01 7.17
CA ALA A 216 0.21 4.74 7.21
C ALA A 216 -0.61 6.03 7.26
N TYR A 217 -0.28 6.97 8.15
CA TYR A 217 -1.02 8.22 8.30
C TYR A 217 -0.94 9.10 7.05
N MET A 218 0.26 9.28 6.50
CA MET A 218 0.47 10.13 5.31
C MET A 218 -0.08 9.47 4.04
N ALA A 219 -0.21 8.14 4.01
CA ALA A 219 -0.92 7.42 2.96
C ALA A 219 -2.44 7.52 3.05
N GLY A 220 -3.00 8.11 4.12
CA GLY A 220 -4.44 8.31 4.26
C GLY A 220 -5.17 7.23 5.06
N ALA A 221 -4.49 6.53 5.96
CA ALA A 221 -5.12 5.56 6.85
C ALA A 221 -6.09 6.25 7.83
N HIS A 222 -7.30 5.70 7.95
CA HIS A 222 -8.31 6.18 8.89
C HIS A 222 -8.09 5.63 10.29
N ILE A 223 -7.37 4.50 10.39
CA ILE A 223 -7.05 3.81 11.64
C ILE A 223 -5.61 3.32 11.55
N LEU A 224 -4.89 3.49 12.64
CA LEU A 224 -3.65 2.79 12.91
C LEU A 224 -3.88 2.03 14.20
N GLN A 225 -4.04 0.72 14.09
CA GLN A 225 -4.06 -0.17 15.24
C GLN A 225 -2.62 -0.55 15.53
N ILE A 226 -2.22 -0.52 16.80
CA ILE A 226 -0.90 -0.98 17.23
C ILE A 226 -1.18 -2.18 18.12
N GLU A 227 -0.61 -3.33 17.76
CA GLU A 227 -0.78 -4.56 18.53
C GLU A 227 -0.31 -4.43 19.98
N PRO A 228 -0.77 -5.31 20.88
CA PRO A 228 -0.46 -5.24 22.30
C PRO A 228 1.06 -5.18 22.56
N THR A 229 1.51 -4.06 23.12
CA THR A 229 2.89 -3.85 23.57
C THR A 229 2.94 -2.90 24.76
N LEU A 230 4.10 -2.84 25.43
CA LEU A 230 4.32 -1.96 26.57
C LEU A 230 4.79 -0.57 26.09
N TYR A 231 4.12 0.49 26.56
CA TYR A 231 4.49 1.88 26.28
C TYR A 231 5.29 2.54 27.42
N TYR A 232 5.33 1.90 28.59
CA TYR A 232 5.98 2.39 29.81
C TYR A 232 7.15 1.50 30.21
N THR A 233 7.98 1.99 31.12
CA THR A 233 8.95 1.20 31.88
C THR A 233 8.23 0.11 32.69
N LEU A 234 8.94 -0.94 33.11
CA LEU A 234 8.34 -2.08 33.81
C LEU A 234 7.67 -1.71 35.14
N ASP A 235 8.15 -0.65 35.80
CA ASP A 235 7.55 -0.07 37.01
C ASP A 235 6.39 0.89 36.73
N GLY A 236 6.11 1.19 35.45
CA GLY A 236 5.07 2.12 35.01
C GLY A 236 5.39 3.60 35.23
N ALA A 237 6.59 3.96 35.71
CA ALA A 237 6.92 5.32 36.14
C ALA A 237 7.16 6.31 34.97
N ALA A 238 7.62 5.83 33.81
CA ALA A 238 7.95 6.67 32.66
C ALA A 238 7.62 5.99 31.32
N LEU A 239 7.46 6.79 30.25
CA LEU A 239 7.37 6.25 28.89
C LEU A 239 8.70 5.60 28.50
N ASN A 240 8.65 4.38 27.95
CA ASN A 240 9.81 3.75 27.33
C ASN A 240 10.09 4.38 25.94
N PRO A 241 11.19 4.04 25.24
CA PRO A 241 11.49 4.63 23.94
C PRO A 241 10.38 4.49 22.89
N PHE A 242 9.67 3.36 22.85
CA PHE A 242 8.53 3.18 21.94
C PHE A 242 7.34 4.04 22.35
N GLY A 243 7.01 4.12 23.65
CA GLY A 243 6.00 5.04 24.18
C GLY A 243 6.27 6.51 23.82
N ARG A 244 7.54 6.94 23.86
CA ARG A 244 7.94 8.28 23.38
C ARG A 244 7.76 8.46 21.88
N ALA A 245 8.07 7.44 21.07
CA ALA A 245 7.84 7.46 19.63
C ALA A 245 6.34 7.58 19.29
N VAL A 246 5.49 6.82 19.98
CA VAL A 246 4.03 6.87 19.84
C VAL A 246 3.48 8.22 20.31
N GLN A 247 4.00 8.77 21.41
CA GLN A 247 3.64 10.11 21.87
C GLN A 247 4.02 11.19 20.84
N ARG A 248 5.21 11.10 20.22
CA ARG A 248 5.66 11.99 19.14
C ARG A 248 4.70 11.93 17.95
N PHE A 249 4.37 10.74 17.49
CA PHE A 249 3.42 10.54 16.40
C PHE A 249 2.01 11.05 16.76
N ALA A 250 1.49 10.71 17.95
CA ALA A 250 0.19 11.18 18.40
C ALA A 250 0.12 12.71 18.52
N SER A 251 1.20 13.36 18.99
CA SER A 251 1.30 14.83 18.98
C SER A 251 1.20 15.40 17.57
N PHE A 252 1.87 14.78 16.60
CA PHE A 252 1.76 15.15 15.19
C PHE A 252 0.34 14.93 14.64
N ALA A 253 -0.15 13.69 14.61
CA ALA A 253 -1.36 13.31 13.89
C ALA A 253 -2.67 13.70 14.60
N LEU A 254 -2.69 13.73 15.95
CA LEU A 254 -3.91 14.00 16.72
C LEU A 254 -4.00 15.42 17.26
N ARG A 255 -2.91 16.19 17.26
CA ARG A 255 -2.89 17.54 17.87
C ARG A 255 -2.47 18.63 16.89
N ARG A 256 -1.24 18.58 16.37
CA ARG A 256 -0.62 19.67 15.60
C ARG A 256 -1.03 19.68 14.13
N HIS A 257 -0.97 18.52 13.48
CA HIS A 257 -1.17 18.36 12.04
C HIS A 257 -2.26 17.33 11.76
N ARG A 258 -3.48 17.61 12.25
CA ARG A 258 -4.63 16.69 12.15
C ARG A 258 -5.18 16.52 10.73
N ASP A 259 -4.84 17.46 9.84
CA ASP A 259 -5.31 17.52 8.47
C ASP A 259 -4.13 17.73 7.52
N VAL A 260 -3.57 16.61 7.08
CA VAL A 260 -2.45 16.56 6.12
C VAL A 260 -2.92 16.47 4.66
N GLY A 261 -4.19 16.79 4.39
CA GLY A 261 -4.78 16.72 3.05
C GLY A 261 -5.09 15.29 2.60
N ALA A 262 -5.41 15.15 1.31
CA ALA A 262 -5.71 13.86 0.69
C ALA A 262 -4.46 13.34 -0.05
N PRO A 263 -4.13 12.04 0.05
CA PRO A 263 -3.04 11.43 -0.71
C PRO A 263 -3.23 11.60 -2.22
N VAL A 264 -2.20 12.11 -2.90
CA VAL A 264 -2.18 12.27 -4.36
C VAL A 264 -1.61 11.01 -4.99
N VAL A 265 -2.49 10.20 -5.58
CA VAL A 265 -2.18 8.87 -6.11
C VAL A 265 -2.83 8.77 -7.48
N PRO A 266 -2.17 9.26 -8.53
CA PRO A 266 -2.78 9.41 -9.85
C PRO A 266 -2.88 8.09 -10.63
N VAL A 267 -2.14 7.05 -10.24
CA VAL A 267 -2.05 5.80 -10.99
C VAL A 267 -2.72 4.65 -10.24
N ALA A 268 -3.57 3.91 -10.93
CA ALA A 268 -4.07 2.62 -10.48
C ALA A 268 -3.44 1.48 -11.28
N LEU A 269 -3.07 0.41 -10.58
CA LEU A 269 -2.61 -0.87 -11.11
C LEU A 269 -3.79 -1.84 -11.03
N MET A 270 -4.39 -2.17 -12.16
CA MET A 270 -5.53 -3.07 -12.19
C MET A 270 -5.07 -4.51 -12.39
N LEU A 271 -5.45 -5.38 -11.45
CA LEU A 271 -5.19 -6.81 -11.47
C LEU A 271 -6.48 -7.58 -11.73
N ASP A 272 -6.35 -8.82 -12.22
CA ASP A 272 -7.47 -9.75 -12.29
C ASP A 272 -8.08 -9.99 -10.90
N ALA A 273 -9.41 -10.07 -10.82
CA ALA A 273 -10.12 -10.22 -9.55
C ALA A 273 -9.77 -11.53 -8.82
N HIS A 274 -9.33 -12.56 -9.54
CA HIS A 274 -8.92 -13.84 -8.97
C HIS A 274 -7.39 -14.03 -8.95
N SER A 275 -6.61 -12.97 -9.17
CA SER A 275 -5.15 -13.05 -9.30
C SER A 275 -4.50 -13.82 -8.14
N GLY A 276 -4.91 -13.54 -6.90
CA GLY A 276 -4.30 -14.12 -5.70
C GLY A 276 -2.83 -13.73 -5.51
N PHE A 277 -2.36 -12.71 -6.25
CA PHE A 277 -0.99 -12.23 -6.18
C PHE A 277 -0.76 -11.52 -4.85
N ASP A 278 0.22 -12.02 -4.11
CA ASP A 278 0.78 -11.37 -2.94
C ASP A 278 2.26 -11.08 -3.19
N THR A 279 2.69 -9.91 -2.77
CA THR A 279 4.08 -9.44 -2.96
C THR A 279 5.06 -10.35 -2.25
N LYS A 280 6.17 -10.65 -2.91
CA LYS A 280 7.26 -11.39 -2.27
C LYS A 280 7.83 -10.61 -1.11
N HIS A 281 8.22 -11.32 -0.06
CA HIS A 281 8.76 -10.74 1.16
C HIS A 281 9.47 -11.82 1.98
N GLY A 282 10.50 -11.39 2.71
CA GLY A 282 11.16 -12.16 3.75
C GLY A 282 11.63 -13.54 3.30
N PRO A 283 11.88 -14.45 4.23
CA PRO A 283 12.04 -15.87 3.89
C PRO A 283 10.70 -16.59 3.65
N TYR A 284 9.56 -15.97 4.01
CA TYR A 284 8.26 -16.62 4.06
C TYR A 284 7.51 -16.64 2.73
N ASN A 285 7.77 -15.68 1.83
CA ASN A 285 7.15 -15.62 0.52
C ASN A 285 8.14 -15.25 -0.59
N GLN A 286 8.87 -16.25 -1.09
CA GLN A 286 9.85 -16.09 -2.18
C GLN A 286 9.56 -16.94 -3.40
N ALA A 287 8.56 -17.84 -3.33
CA ALA A 287 8.21 -18.71 -4.44
C ALA A 287 7.56 -17.92 -5.59
N ASP A 288 7.80 -18.37 -6.82
CA ASP A 288 7.08 -17.91 -8.02
C ASP A 288 5.69 -18.54 -8.07
N ALA A 289 4.83 -18.22 -7.08
CA ALA A 289 3.49 -18.76 -6.97
C ALA A 289 2.52 -17.78 -6.28
N VAL A 290 1.26 -17.81 -6.71
CA VAL A 290 0.11 -17.08 -6.16
C VAL A 290 -0.77 -18.02 -5.33
N TRP A 291 -1.83 -17.48 -4.71
CA TRP A 291 -2.75 -18.27 -3.89
C TRP A 291 -1.99 -19.09 -2.86
N TYR A 292 -1.24 -18.38 -2.01
CA TYR A 292 -0.52 -19.00 -0.90
C TYR A 292 0.54 -20.02 -1.31
N GLN A 293 1.22 -19.72 -2.42
CA GLN A 293 2.24 -20.55 -3.06
C GLN A 293 1.73 -21.88 -3.65
N ASP A 294 0.41 -22.07 -3.76
CA ASP A 294 -0.16 -23.31 -4.27
C ASP A 294 -0.36 -23.31 -5.79
N ILE A 295 -0.39 -22.13 -6.44
CA ILE A 295 -0.56 -21.99 -7.90
C ILE A 295 0.68 -21.31 -8.49
N PRO A 296 1.47 -21.98 -9.35
CA PRO A 296 2.65 -21.41 -9.97
C PRO A 296 2.37 -20.14 -10.80
N TYR A 297 3.33 -19.23 -10.86
CA TYR A 297 3.24 -18.02 -11.65
C TYR A 297 3.00 -18.30 -13.14
N GLY A 298 2.03 -17.59 -13.70
CA GLY A 298 1.91 -17.37 -15.13
C GLY A 298 2.79 -16.20 -15.60
N PRO A 299 2.93 -15.98 -16.92
CA PRO A 299 3.66 -14.83 -17.46
C PRO A 299 3.17 -13.48 -16.90
N GLY A 300 1.86 -13.35 -16.66
CA GLY A 300 1.29 -12.16 -16.05
C GLY A 300 1.70 -11.94 -14.60
N ASP A 301 1.90 -12.99 -13.79
CA ASP A 301 2.35 -12.81 -12.40
C ASP A 301 3.79 -12.29 -12.37
N PHE A 302 4.64 -12.77 -13.28
CA PHE A 302 5.98 -12.20 -13.46
C PHE A 302 5.94 -10.72 -13.86
N MET A 303 4.95 -10.29 -14.64
CA MET A 303 4.76 -8.86 -14.95
C MET A 303 4.55 -8.05 -13.68
N ILE A 304 3.68 -8.54 -12.79
CA ILE A 304 3.34 -7.87 -11.52
C ILE A 304 4.59 -7.84 -10.62
N ASP A 305 5.26 -8.98 -10.44
CA ASP A 305 6.49 -9.09 -9.63
C ASP A 305 7.60 -8.16 -10.15
N ASN A 306 7.85 -8.18 -11.46
CA ASN A 306 8.88 -7.34 -12.09
C ASN A 306 8.55 -5.85 -12.00
N PHE A 307 7.28 -5.47 -12.16
CA PHE A 307 6.85 -4.09 -11.95
C PHE A 307 7.10 -3.65 -10.50
N LEU A 308 6.69 -4.44 -9.51
CA LEU A 308 6.79 -4.08 -8.10
C LEU A 308 8.24 -4.01 -7.61
N LYS A 309 9.15 -4.84 -8.16
CA LYS A 309 10.60 -4.72 -7.92
C LYS A 309 11.17 -3.37 -8.38
N VAL A 310 10.64 -2.81 -9.47
CA VAL A 310 11.06 -1.49 -9.97
C VAL A 310 10.39 -0.35 -9.18
N ALA A 311 9.10 -0.47 -8.90
CA ALA A 311 8.33 0.56 -8.20
C ALA A 311 8.75 0.70 -6.73
N TYR A 312 8.99 -0.44 -6.07
CA TYR A 312 9.35 -0.57 -4.66
C TYR A 312 10.66 -1.38 -4.51
N PRO A 313 11.83 -0.83 -4.87
CA PRO A 313 13.08 -1.56 -4.80
C PRO A 313 13.39 -2.05 -3.38
N GLY A 314 13.66 -3.35 -3.25
CA GLY A 314 14.01 -3.98 -1.98
C GLY A 314 12.82 -4.39 -1.12
N HIS A 315 11.58 -4.29 -1.62
CA HIS A 315 10.39 -4.70 -0.87
C HIS A 315 10.46 -6.18 -0.46
N GLU A 316 11.03 -7.02 -1.31
CA GLU A 316 11.22 -8.45 -1.08
C GLU A 316 12.18 -8.75 0.08
N ARG A 317 12.99 -7.77 0.50
CA ARG A 317 13.94 -7.90 1.61
C ARG A 317 13.29 -7.67 2.96
N HIS A 318 12.09 -7.09 3.02
CA HIS A 318 11.37 -6.93 4.29
C HIS A 318 11.31 -8.27 5.02
N GLY A 319 11.58 -8.28 6.33
CA GLY A 319 11.68 -9.49 7.14
C GLY A 319 12.97 -10.32 6.99
N THR A 320 13.89 -9.95 6.10
CA THR A 320 15.24 -10.54 6.07
C THR A 320 16.18 -9.84 7.05
N THR A 321 17.25 -10.52 7.44
CA THR A 321 18.33 -9.99 8.29
C THR A 321 19.69 -10.09 7.57
N THR A 322 19.70 -9.88 6.25
CA THR A 322 20.91 -10.01 5.42
C THR A 322 22.06 -9.17 5.97
N GLY A 323 23.22 -9.80 6.18
CA GLY A 323 24.41 -9.13 6.71
C GLY A 323 24.41 -8.89 8.23
N ALA A 324 23.38 -9.35 8.95
CA ALA A 324 23.32 -9.25 10.40
C ALA A 324 24.39 -10.13 11.09
N PRO A 325 24.97 -9.68 12.23
CA PRO A 325 25.88 -10.48 13.05
C PRO A 325 25.14 -11.52 13.91
N PHE A 326 23.87 -11.78 13.60
CA PHE A 326 22.99 -12.71 14.28
C PHE A 326 22.13 -13.46 13.27
N SER A 327 21.79 -14.70 13.59
CA SER A 327 20.92 -15.57 12.78
C SER A 327 19.88 -16.32 13.61
N THR A 328 19.86 -16.08 14.93
CA THR A 328 18.91 -16.68 15.88
C THR A 328 18.39 -15.61 16.82
N PRO A 329 17.19 -15.79 17.41
CA PRO A 329 16.66 -14.89 18.43
C PRO A 329 17.63 -14.64 19.60
N ALA A 330 18.29 -15.69 20.10
CA ALA A 330 19.30 -15.57 21.15
C ALA A 330 20.54 -14.78 20.70
N GLY A 331 20.96 -14.95 19.43
CA GLY A 331 22.03 -14.14 18.82
C GLY A 331 21.66 -12.66 18.72
N TYR A 332 20.42 -12.36 18.32
CA TYR A 332 19.89 -11.00 18.26
C TYR A 332 19.88 -10.33 19.63
N GLN A 333 19.42 -11.05 20.66
CA GLN A 333 19.41 -10.54 22.04
C GLN A 333 20.84 -10.25 22.55
N ARG A 334 21.82 -11.11 22.25
CA ARG A 334 23.24 -10.85 22.58
C ARG A 334 23.79 -9.64 21.84
N PHE A 335 23.45 -9.48 20.56
CA PHE A 335 23.84 -8.31 19.77
C PHE A 335 23.29 -7.00 20.38
N LEU A 336 22.02 -6.97 20.77
CA LEU A 336 21.42 -5.83 21.46
C LEU A 336 22.07 -5.56 22.83
N ALA A 337 22.31 -6.61 23.62
CA ALA A 337 22.95 -6.50 24.93
C ALA A 337 24.38 -5.92 24.82
N ALA A 338 25.09 -6.18 23.72
CA ALA A 338 26.40 -5.60 23.41
C ALA A 338 26.32 -4.16 22.87
N GLY A 339 25.13 -3.54 22.80
CA GLY A 339 24.92 -2.19 22.28
C GLY A 339 24.78 -2.10 20.77
N GLY A 340 24.52 -3.22 20.10
CA GLY A 340 24.31 -3.29 18.66
C GLY A 340 23.08 -2.50 18.20
N ASP A 341 23.22 -1.80 17.07
CA ASP A 341 22.11 -1.09 16.42
C ASP A 341 21.37 -2.03 15.46
N PRO A 342 20.09 -2.36 15.69
CA PRO A 342 19.35 -3.26 14.81
C PRO A 342 18.92 -2.60 13.50
N ARG A 343 18.86 -1.26 13.41
CA ARG A 343 18.23 -0.52 12.30
C ARG A 343 18.79 -0.84 10.91
N PRO A 344 20.09 -1.11 10.71
CA PRO A 344 20.63 -1.57 9.43
C PRO A 344 20.05 -2.92 8.95
N TYR A 345 19.49 -3.71 9.86
CA TYR A 345 18.92 -5.04 9.61
C TYR A 345 17.39 -5.03 9.75
N GLU A 346 16.76 -3.88 9.54
CA GLU A 346 15.31 -3.67 9.54
C GLU A 346 14.90 -3.08 8.18
N PRO A 347 15.03 -3.85 7.08
CA PRO A 347 14.86 -3.35 5.72
C PRO A 347 13.44 -2.84 5.49
N MET A 348 13.35 -1.68 4.82
CA MET A 348 12.12 -1.11 4.28
C MET A 348 12.42 -0.63 2.86
N PRO A 349 11.51 -0.82 1.89
CA PRO A 349 11.76 -0.39 0.52
C PRO A 349 11.76 1.12 0.38
N PHE A 350 12.46 1.60 -0.64
CA PHE A 350 12.27 2.95 -1.16
C PHE A 350 11.20 2.93 -2.26
N THR A 351 10.73 4.10 -2.67
CA THR A 351 9.71 4.23 -3.73
C THR A 351 10.28 4.98 -4.92
N ARG A 352 10.49 4.33 -6.07
CA ARG A 352 11.05 4.99 -7.26
C ARG A 352 10.19 6.18 -7.69
N TRP A 353 8.88 5.97 -7.71
CA TRP A 353 7.88 6.95 -8.16
C TRP A 353 7.01 7.51 -7.03
N GLY A 354 7.45 7.36 -5.78
CA GLY A 354 6.65 7.66 -4.60
C GLY A 354 5.56 6.61 -4.38
N ASP A 355 4.86 6.72 -3.26
CA ASP A 355 3.66 5.92 -2.96
C ASP A 355 2.44 6.41 -3.75
N THR A 356 2.59 6.49 -5.09
CA THR A 356 1.67 7.09 -6.07
C THR A 356 0.80 6.07 -6.82
N PHE A 357 0.90 4.79 -6.44
CA PHE A 357 0.09 3.70 -6.98
C PHE A 357 -0.95 3.21 -5.98
N ASP A 358 -2.13 2.86 -6.49
CA ASP A 358 -3.09 2.00 -5.82
C ASP A 358 -3.33 0.74 -6.63
N VAL A 359 -3.61 -0.37 -5.98
CA VAL A 359 -4.06 -1.59 -6.65
C VAL A 359 -5.59 -1.59 -6.72
N LEU A 360 -6.14 -2.00 -7.86
CA LEU A 360 -7.57 -2.26 -8.06
C LEU A 360 -7.76 -3.66 -8.63
N ARG A 361 -8.96 -4.21 -8.50
CA ARG A 361 -9.38 -5.42 -9.22
C ARG A 361 -10.20 -5.06 -10.46
N THR A 362 -10.30 -5.98 -11.42
CA THR A 362 -11.21 -5.87 -12.57
C THR A 362 -12.69 -5.75 -12.18
N THR A 363 -13.04 -6.03 -10.92
CA THR A 363 -14.37 -5.79 -10.36
C THR A 363 -14.64 -4.33 -9.98
N ALA A 364 -13.64 -3.44 -10.04
CA ALA A 364 -13.78 -2.04 -9.66
C ALA A 364 -14.91 -1.33 -10.46
N PRO A 365 -15.81 -0.60 -9.78
CA PRO A 365 -16.86 0.17 -10.44
C PRO A 365 -16.30 1.44 -11.11
N ALA A 366 -17.02 1.99 -12.08
CA ALA A 366 -16.63 3.24 -12.76
C ALA A 366 -16.37 4.41 -11.80
N SER A 367 -17.11 4.48 -10.68
CA SER A 367 -16.90 5.47 -9.62
C SER A 367 -15.54 5.37 -8.94
N ALA A 368 -14.97 4.17 -8.84
CA ALA A 368 -13.61 3.95 -8.35
C ALA A 368 -12.58 4.37 -9.39
N LEU A 369 -12.80 4.02 -10.67
CA LEU A 369 -11.89 4.40 -11.78
C LEU A 369 -11.74 5.92 -11.89
N GLY A 370 -12.83 6.67 -11.70
CA GLY A 370 -12.84 8.14 -11.75
C GLY A 370 -11.92 8.85 -10.74
N ARG A 371 -11.31 8.11 -9.80
CA ARG A 371 -10.34 8.65 -8.83
C ARG A 371 -8.92 8.73 -9.38
N TYR A 372 -8.65 8.10 -10.53
CA TYR A 372 -7.31 7.96 -11.10
C TYR A 372 -7.21 8.66 -12.44
N ARG A 373 -5.99 9.08 -12.80
CA ARG A 373 -5.66 9.70 -14.09
C ARG A 373 -5.03 8.70 -15.06
N VAL A 374 -4.37 7.69 -14.51
CA VAL A 374 -3.73 6.60 -15.26
C VAL A 374 -4.19 5.27 -14.71
N LEU A 375 -4.54 4.36 -15.61
CA LEU A 375 -4.81 2.96 -15.28
C LEU A 375 -3.81 2.10 -16.04
N VAL A 376 -3.05 1.28 -15.33
CA VAL A 376 -2.14 0.30 -15.92
C VAL A 376 -2.70 -1.09 -15.65
N LEU A 377 -3.04 -1.83 -16.70
CA LEU A 377 -3.43 -3.23 -16.56
C LEU A 377 -2.16 -4.07 -16.35
N LEU A 378 -2.07 -4.77 -15.22
CA LEU A 378 -0.96 -5.66 -14.91
C LEU A 378 -1.44 -7.11 -14.82
N GLY A 379 -0.56 -8.03 -15.21
CA GLY A 379 -0.86 -9.45 -15.23
C GLY A 379 -1.75 -9.88 -16.39
N ASP A 380 -2.43 -11.02 -16.22
CA ASP A 380 -3.26 -11.64 -17.26
C ASP A 380 -4.70 -11.08 -17.27
N VAL A 381 -4.85 -9.77 -17.09
CA VAL A 381 -6.15 -9.09 -17.23
C VAL A 381 -6.63 -9.24 -18.67
N THR A 382 -7.86 -9.72 -18.85
CA THR A 382 -8.51 -9.76 -20.17
C THR A 382 -9.47 -8.59 -20.30
N VAL A 383 -9.31 -7.77 -21.34
CA VAL A 383 -10.28 -6.73 -21.69
C VAL A 383 -11.50 -7.38 -22.35
N ASP A 384 -12.40 -7.90 -21.52
CA ASP A 384 -13.69 -8.43 -21.94
C ASP A 384 -14.73 -7.32 -22.18
N GLY A 385 -15.93 -7.68 -22.64
CA GLY A 385 -16.99 -6.71 -22.93
C GLY A 385 -17.42 -5.88 -21.71
N ARG A 386 -17.38 -6.44 -20.50
CA ARG A 386 -17.72 -5.70 -19.27
C ARG A 386 -16.64 -4.67 -18.96
N LEU A 387 -15.37 -5.09 -18.93
CA LEU A 387 -14.25 -4.22 -18.61
C LEU A 387 -14.13 -3.12 -19.67
N ARG A 388 -14.25 -3.46 -20.96
CA ARG A 388 -14.26 -2.50 -22.07
C ARG A 388 -15.33 -1.42 -21.90
N ALA A 389 -16.56 -1.81 -21.56
CA ALA A 389 -17.66 -0.87 -21.35
C ALA A 389 -17.39 0.12 -20.19
N GLY A 390 -16.59 -0.25 -19.20
CA GLY A 390 -16.13 0.65 -18.14
C GLY A 390 -14.95 1.52 -18.55
N LEU A 391 -13.97 0.96 -19.27
CA LEU A 391 -12.74 1.63 -19.65
C LEU A 391 -12.93 2.69 -20.74
N GLU A 392 -13.74 2.41 -21.77
CA GLU A 392 -13.87 3.32 -22.90
C GLU A 392 -14.42 4.71 -22.51
N PRO A 393 -15.53 4.83 -21.75
CA PRO A 393 -16.02 6.14 -21.29
C PRO A 393 -15.00 6.84 -20.38
N TRP A 394 -14.29 6.08 -19.54
CA TRP A 394 -13.28 6.62 -18.64
C TRP A 394 -12.09 7.21 -19.40
N VAL A 395 -11.61 6.56 -20.45
CA VAL A 395 -10.57 7.11 -21.34
C VAL A 395 -11.09 8.35 -22.06
N ARG A 396 -12.27 8.27 -22.68
CA ARG A 396 -12.87 9.40 -23.42
C ARG A 396 -13.00 10.67 -22.57
N ALA A 397 -13.21 10.51 -21.26
CA ALA A 397 -13.30 11.59 -20.29
C ALA A 397 -11.97 12.29 -19.92
N GLY A 398 -10.83 11.88 -20.51
CA GLY A 398 -9.55 12.57 -20.32
C GLY A 398 -8.45 11.75 -19.66
N ASN A 399 -8.67 10.46 -19.41
CA ASN A 399 -7.72 9.64 -18.66
C ASN A 399 -6.85 8.77 -19.59
N THR A 400 -5.75 8.24 -19.05
CA THR A 400 -4.79 7.41 -19.77
C THR A 400 -4.93 5.94 -19.37
N LEU A 401 -5.20 5.07 -20.35
CA LEU A 401 -5.18 3.63 -20.17
C LEU A 401 -3.88 3.06 -20.74
N VAL A 402 -3.17 2.23 -19.98
CA VAL A 402 -1.99 1.47 -20.43
C VAL A 402 -2.35 0.00 -20.44
N VAL A 403 -2.23 -0.63 -21.62
CA VAL A 403 -2.50 -2.05 -21.83
C VAL A 403 -1.33 -2.74 -22.51
N ASN A 404 -1.25 -4.04 -22.32
CA ASN A 404 -0.35 -4.91 -23.06
C ASN A 404 -1.08 -5.65 -24.18
N VAL A 405 -0.37 -5.96 -25.25
CA VAL A 405 -0.91 -6.71 -26.39
C VAL A 405 -1.43 -8.10 -26.02
N ARG A 406 -0.98 -8.67 -24.88
CA ARG A 406 -1.49 -9.94 -24.34
C ARG A 406 -2.83 -9.83 -23.60
N GLN A 407 -3.33 -8.61 -23.38
CA GLN A 407 -4.55 -8.33 -22.61
C GLN A 407 -5.74 -7.91 -23.50
N VAL A 408 -5.50 -7.72 -24.80
CA VAL A 408 -6.46 -7.15 -25.77
C VAL A 408 -6.71 -8.10 -26.94
N SER A 409 -7.80 -7.83 -27.66
CA SER A 409 -8.29 -8.59 -28.80
C SER A 409 -8.52 -7.69 -30.03
N ALA A 410 -8.91 -8.29 -31.16
CA ALA A 410 -9.26 -7.54 -32.37
C ALA A 410 -10.43 -6.55 -32.15
N GLU A 411 -11.32 -6.82 -31.19
CA GLU A 411 -12.42 -5.92 -30.83
C GLU A 411 -11.92 -4.59 -30.25
N ASP A 412 -10.70 -4.57 -29.73
CA ASP A 412 -10.10 -3.39 -29.09
C ASP A 412 -9.32 -2.51 -30.08
N GLU A 413 -9.05 -2.99 -31.30
CA GLU A 413 -8.29 -2.26 -32.34
C GLU A 413 -8.77 -0.80 -32.57
N PRO A 414 -10.08 -0.50 -32.63
CA PRO A 414 -10.55 0.88 -32.78
C PRO A 414 -10.13 1.79 -31.63
N LEU A 415 -10.12 1.25 -30.40
CA LEU A 415 -9.72 1.99 -29.20
C LEU A 415 -8.19 2.14 -29.15
N LEU A 416 -7.46 1.13 -29.60
CA LEU A 416 -5.99 1.11 -29.61
C LEU A 416 -5.38 1.93 -30.77
N GLY A 417 -6.13 2.18 -31.84
CA GLY A 417 -5.63 2.88 -33.03
C GLY A 417 -4.56 2.09 -33.79
N VAL A 418 -4.54 0.77 -33.66
CA VAL A 418 -3.62 -0.14 -34.34
C VAL A 418 -4.37 -1.34 -34.88
N ARG A 419 -3.82 -2.00 -35.90
CA ARG A 419 -4.20 -3.35 -36.31
C ARG A 419 -3.25 -4.35 -35.69
N LEU A 420 -3.78 -5.35 -35.00
CA LEU A 420 -3.00 -6.43 -34.39
C LEU A 420 -2.53 -7.40 -35.47
N GLY A 421 -1.22 -7.68 -35.51
CA GLY A 421 -0.65 -8.72 -36.35
C GLY A 421 -0.59 -10.07 -35.60
N SER A 422 -0.44 -11.15 -36.35
CA SER A 422 -0.18 -12.49 -35.79
C SER A 422 1.33 -12.80 -35.68
N ALA A 423 2.19 -11.98 -36.29
CA ALA A 423 3.63 -12.19 -36.26
C ALA A 423 4.21 -11.83 -34.89
N GLU A 424 5.01 -12.74 -34.37
CA GLU A 424 5.78 -12.58 -33.14
C GLU A 424 7.26 -12.44 -33.51
N ARG A 425 7.97 -11.52 -32.86
CA ARG A 425 9.40 -11.25 -33.09
C ARG A 425 10.14 -11.15 -31.76
N SER A 426 11.46 -11.18 -31.84
CA SER A 426 12.33 -10.95 -30.69
C SER A 426 13.21 -9.74 -30.91
N GLY A 427 13.57 -9.07 -29.82
CA GLY A 427 14.49 -7.93 -29.82
C GLY A 427 15.39 -7.93 -28.59
N SER A 428 16.44 -7.11 -28.63
CA SER A 428 17.38 -6.86 -27.53
C SER A 428 17.76 -5.37 -27.45
N THR A 429 16.97 -4.52 -28.09
CA THR A 429 17.19 -3.07 -28.13
C THR A 429 15.85 -2.39 -28.31
N SER A 430 15.63 -1.32 -27.57
CA SER A 430 14.47 -0.45 -27.68
C SER A 430 14.93 1.00 -27.87
N ARG A 431 14.10 1.84 -28.47
CA ARG A 431 14.38 3.26 -28.67
C ARG A 431 13.14 4.09 -28.36
N TRP A 432 13.28 5.10 -27.51
CA TRP A 432 12.26 6.12 -27.28
C TRP A 432 12.35 7.18 -28.38
N ILE A 433 11.26 7.44 -29.10
CA ILE A 433 11.30 8.28 -30.30
C ILE A 433 11.55 9.74 -29.97
N ALA A 434 10.92 10.26 -28.91
CA ALA A 434 10.85 11.70 -28.66
C ALA A 434 12.22 12.36 -28.42
N ASP A 435 13.14 11.64 -27.76
CA ASP A 435 14.51 12.11 -27.47
C ASP A 435 15.59 11.24 -28.14
N GLY A 436 15.18 10.21 -28.88
CA GLY A 436 16.06 9.30 -29.59
C GLY A 436 16.85 8.34 -28.72
N THR A 437 16.62 8.31 -27.39
CA THR A 437 17.35 7.46 -26.45
C THR A 437 17.16 5.98 -26.77
N THR A 438 18.27 5.26 -26.89
CA THR A 438 18.29 3.82 -27.14
C THR A 438 18.69 3.09 -25.86
N TYR A 439 17.97 2.03 -25.52
CA TYR A 439 18.26 1.18 -24.38
C TYR A 439 18.74 -0.19 -24.86
N PRO A 440 19.89 -0.68 -24.38
CA PRO A 440 20.20 -2.10 -24.48
C PRO A 440 19.21 -2.87 -23.60
N GLU A 441 18.47 -3.80 -24.20
CA GLU A 441 17.49 -4.62 -23.50
C GLU A 441 18.03 -6.05 -23.38
N ARG A 442 17.69 -6.73 -22.28
CA ARG A 442 17.76 -8.20 -22.28
C ARG A 442 16.79 -8.74 -23.34
N PRO A 443 17.04 -9.93 -23.93
CA PRO A 443 16.19 -10.48 -24.98
C PRO A 443 14.72 -10.49 -24.56
N PHE A 444 13.84 -10.00 -25.44
CA PHE A 444 12.39 -9.94 -25.23
C PHE A 444 11.65 -10.35 -26.49
N ARG A 445 10.38 -10.75 -26.31
CA ARG A 445 9.45 -11.06 -27.42
C ARG A 445 8.42 -9.96 -27.51
N TYR A 446 7.94 -9.70 -28.72
CA TYR A 446 6.88 -8.73 -28.96
C TYR A 446 6.01 -9.12 -30.15
N ARG A 447 4.74 -8.72 -30.10
CA ARG A 447 3.81 -8.90 -31.21
C ARG A 447 3.90 -7.72 -32.17
N VAL A 448 4.01 -8.01 -33.47
CA VAL A 448 4.01 -6.98 -34.50
C VAL A 448 2.62 -6.38 -34.63
N VAL A 449 2.53 -5.05 -34.60
CA VAL A 449 1.30 -4.29 -34.84
C VAL A 449 1.52 -3.28 -35.97
N THR A 450 0.43 -2.91 -36.65
CA THR A 450 0.44 -1.84 -37.65
C THR A 450 -0.31 -0.64 -37.11
N PRO A 451 0.36 0.48 -36.78
CA PRO A 451 -0.31 1.70 -36.34
C PRO A 451 -1.26 2.24 -37.42
N GLY A 452 -2.45 2.65 -37.01
CA GLY A 452 -3.41 3.39 -37.83
C GLY A 452 -3.46 4.85 -37.36
N THR A 453 -4.34 5.14 -36.40
CA THR A 453 -4.44 6.47 -35.76
C THR A 453 -3.46 6.67 -34.61
N ALA A 454 -2.88 5.58 -34.09
CA ALA A 454 -1.93 5.66 -32.99
C ALA A 454 -0.57 6.23 -33.43
N ARG A 455 0.00 7.11 -32.60
CA ARG A 455 1.41 7.52 -32.70
C ARG A 455 2.32 6.46 -32.10
N VAL A 456 3.47 6.22 -32.71
CA VAL A 456 4.52 5.38 -32.13
C VAL A 456 5.32 6.21 -31.13
N LEU A 457 5.50 5.70 -29.91
CA LEU A 457 6.31 6.30 -28.85
C LEU A 457 7.68 5.64 -28.73
N ALA A 458 7.74 4.33 -28.99
CA ALA A 458 8.99 3.58 -28.96
C ALA A 458 9.02 2.47 -30.01
N THR A 459 10.23 2.11 -30.46
CA THR A 459 10.47 1.04 -31.43
C THR A 459 11.50 0.04 -30.95
N ALA A 460 11.50 -1.15 -31.55
CA ALA A 460 12.59 -2.12 -31.45
C ALA A 460 13.75 -1.70 -32.36
N GLY A 461 14.87 -2.41 -32.27
CA GLY A 461 16.04 -2.19 -33.13
C GLY A 461 15.76 -2.35 -34.64
N ASP A 462 14.75 -3.13 -35.02
CA ASP A 462 14.29 -3.29 -36.41
C ASP A 462 13.24 -2.25 -36.84
N GLY A 463 12.94 -1.28 -35.97
CA GLY A 463 11.95 -0.22 -36.22
C GLY A 463 10.50 -0.61 -35.92
N ALA A 464 10.21 -1.85 -35.50
CA ALA A 464 8.85 -2.26 -35.17
C ALA A 464 8.31 -1.50 -33.93
N PRO A 465 7.03 -1.09 -33.89
CA PRO A 465 6.45 -0.39 -32.74
C PRO A 465 6.45 -1.26 -31.47
N LEU A 466 7.02 -0.72 -30.38
CA LEU A 466 6.99 -1.31 -29.04
C LEU A 466 5.98 -0.66 -28.11
N VAL A 467 5.82 0.66 -28.25
CA VAL A 467 4.84 1.43 -27.49
C VAL A 467 4.14 2.37 -28.46
N THR A 468 2.82 2.36 -28.44
CA THR A 468 1.98 3.28 -29.24
C THR A 468 1.00 4.01 -28.34
N SER A 469 0.52 5.17 -28.78
CA SER A 469 -0.45 5.99 -28.05
C SER A 469 -1.53 6.46 -29.03
N ASN A 470 -2.79 6.16 -28.74
CA ASN A 470 -3.93 6.59 -29.54
C ASN A 470 -4.77 7.61 -28.76
N PRO A 471 -4.96 8.83 -29.28
CA PRO A 471 -5.89 9.79 -28.71
C PRO A 471 -7.33 9.27 -28.81
N VAL A 472 -8.07 9.31 -27.70
CA VAL A 472 -9.47 8.85 -27.64
C VAL A 472 -10.28 9.82 -26.78
N GLY A 473 -11.16 10.59 -27.42
CA GLY A 473 -11.85 11.69 -26.75
C GLY A 473 -10.83 12.72 -26.23
N SER A 474 -10.89 13.04 -24.94
CA SER A 474 -9.89 13.91 -24.28
C SER A 474 -8.72 13.13 -23.68
N GLY A 475 -8.76 11.79 -23.70
CA GLY A 475 -7.75 10.92 -23.11
C GLY A 475 -6.94 10.18 -24.17
N GLN A 476 -6.29 9.09 -23.74
CA GLN A 476 -5.48 8.26 -24.63
C GLN A 476 -5.38 6.82 -24.16
N VAL A 477 -5.13 5.92 -25.12
CA VAL A 477 -4.78 4.52 -24.85
C VAL A 477 -3.36 4.25 -25.31
N ILE A 478 -2.53 3.73 -24.41
CA ILE A 478 -1.16 3.33 -24.65
C ILE A 478 -1.10 1.82 -24.75
N LEU A 479 -0.71 1.31 -25.91
CA LEU A 479 -0.47 -0.11 -26.11
C LEU A 479 1.02 -0.41 -26.03
N THR A 480 1.38 -1.41 -25.24
CA THR A 480 2.71 -2.01 -25.22
C THR A 480 2.70 -3.36 -25.94
N THR A 481 3.67 -3.59 -26.82
CA THR A 481 3.75 -4.82 -27.64
C THR A 481 4.75 -5.88 -27.17
N PRO A 482 5.79 -5.57 -26.37
CA PRO A 482 6.56 -6.61 -25.71
C PRO A 482 5.69 -7.44 -24.77
N ASP A 483 5.87 -8.75 -24.77
CA ASP A 483 5.07 -9.67 -23.96
C ASP A 483 5.13 -9.28 -22.50
N HIS A 484 3.98 -8.87 -21.94
CA HIS A 484 3.87 -8.45 -20.55
C HIS A 484 4.92 -7.40 -20.14
N LEU A 485 5.42 -6.59 -21.08
CA LEU A 485 6.45 -5.56 -20.88
C LEU A 485 7.75 -6.06 -20.21
N GLN A 486 8.05 -7.36 -20.33
CA GLN A 486 9.15 -8.01 -19.61
C GLN A 486 10.12 -8.73 -20.56
N THR A 487 11.26 -9.16 -20.00
CA THR A 487 12.23 -9.99 -20.72
C THR A 487 11.63 -11.35 -21.09
N ALA A 488 12.21 -12.01 -22.08
CA ALA A 488 11.83 -13.37 -22.47
C ALA A 488 12.07 -14.39 -21.34
N ALA A 489 13.04 -14.12 -20.46
CA ALA A 489 13.34 -14.92 -19.28
C ALA A 489 12.41 -14.59 -18.08
N ARG A 490 11.59 -13.54 -18.18
CA ARG A 490 10.65 -13.08 -17.14
C ARG A 490 11.32 -12.65 -15.83
N ASP A 491 12.59 -12.29 -15.92
CA ASP A 491 13.48 -11.92 -14.82
C ASP A 491 13.68 -10.39 -14.70
N GLY A 492 12.82 -9.61 -15.37
CA GLY A 492 12.77 -8.16 -15.21
C GLY A 492 11.83 -7.46 -16.17
N LEU A 493 11.43 -6.25 -15.79
CA LEU A 493 10.73 -5.31 -16.66
C LEU A 493 11.72 -4.76 -17.69
N LEU A 494 11.24 -4.46 -18.90
CA LEU A 494 12.07 -3.82 -19.93
C LEU A 494 12.34 -2.35 -19.59
N GLU A 495 13.52 -1.85 -19.95
CA GLU A 495 13.90 -0.45 -19.73
C GLU A 495 12.93 0.50 -20.43
N ILE A 496 12.43 0.13 -21.62
CA ILE A 496 11.41 0.92 -22.30
C ILE A 496 10.09 1.00 -21.54
N GLY A 497 9.77 -0.03 -20.73
CA GLY A 497 8.63 -0.03 -19.83
C GLY A 497 8.85 0.89 -18.62
N VAL A 498 10.05 0.87 -18.05
CA VAL A 498 10.47 1.81 -17.00
C VAL A 498 10.39 3.24 -17.51
N ARG A 499 10.88 3.51 -18.73
CA ARG A 499 10.81 4.82 -19.38
C ARG A 499 9.38 5.30 -19.58
N LEU A 500 8.47 4.43 -20.02
CA LEU A 500 7.05 4.77 -20.15
C LEU A 500 6.46 5.22 -18.80
N LEU A 501 6.75 4.48 -17.73
CA LEU A 501 6.26 4.80 -16.40
C LEU A 501 6.88 6.09 -15.84
N ASP A 502 8.17 6.33 -16.13
CA ASP A 502 8.83 7.60 -15.81
C ASP A 502 8.13 8.80 -16.48
N GLU A 503 7.66 8.67 -17.73
CA GLU A 503 6.88 9.73 -18.41
C GLU A 503 5.50 9.96 -17.78
N LEU A 504 4.78 8.87 -17.50
CA LEU A 504 3.47 8.95 -16.86
C LEU A 504 3.56 9.60 -15.48
N GLN A 505 4.60 9.28 -14.72
CA GLN A 505 4.84 9.86 -13.41
C GLN A 505 5.26 11.34 -13.52
N ARG A 506 6.11 11.72 -14.48
CA ARG A 506 6.42 13.13 -14.75
C ARG A 506 5.17 13.96 -15.09
N ALA A 507 4.22 13.37 -15.81
CA ALA A 507 3.01 14.06 -16.24
C ALA A 507 1.97 14.24 -15.13
N HIS A 508 1.95 13.35 -14.13
CA HIS A 508 0.85 13.27 -13.16
C HIS A 508 1.25 13.39 -11.69
N ALA A 509 2.53 13.20 -11.33
CA ALA A 509 3.00 13.43 -9.98
C ALA A 509 2.97 14.94 -9.65
N PRO A 510 2.57 15.32 -8.42
CA PRO A 510 2.43 16.73 -8.04
C PRO A 510 3.78 17.43 -7.82
N ALA A 511 4.86 16.67 -7.64
CA ALA A 511 6.22 17.18 -7.50
C ALA A 511 7.24 16.11 -7.87
N VAL A 512 8.48 16.54 -8.07
CA VAL A 512 9.65 15.67 -8.26
C VAL A 512 10.46 15.68 -6.96
N VAL A 513 10.78 14.49 -6.44
CA VAL A 513 11.75 14.32 -5.35
C VAL A 513 13.06 13.84 -5.95
N SER A 514 14.16 14.55 -5.66
CA SER A 514 15.50 14.21 -6.16
C SER A 514 16.45 14.03 -4.99
N GLY A 515 17.26 12.98 -5.03
CA GLY A 515 18.21 12.60 -3.97
C GLY A 515 18.47 11.10 -4.00
N PRO A 516 19.17 10.55 -2.99
CA PRO A 516 19.28 9.10 -2.79
C PRO A 516 17.90 8.43 -2.66
N GLY A 517 17.85 7.10 -2.73
CA GLY A 517 16.60 6.35 -2.51
C GLY A 517 15.96 6.70 -1.16
N ALA A 518 14.66 7.03 -1.17
CA ALA A 518 13.82 7.25 -0.01
C ALA A 518 12.39 6.75 -0.31
N GLN A 519 11.61 6.47 0.73
CA GLN A 519 10.17 6.35 0.58
C GLN A 519 9.57 7.76 0.66
N TYR A 520 8.64 8.10 -0.24
CA TYR A 520 8.00 9.40 -0.20
C TYR A 520 6.54 9.40 -0.64
N PHE A 521 5.77 10.33 -0.08
CA PHE A 521 4.34 10.50 -0.29
C PHE A 521 4.03 11.93 -0.69
N PHE A 522 2.94 12.10 -1.44
CA PHE A 522 2.35 13.40 -1.68
C PHE A 522 0.93 13.45 -1.14
N ALA A 523 0.58 14.59 -0.53
CA ALA A 523 -0.78 14.91 -0.17
C ALA A 523 -1.11 16.35 -0.56
N ALA A 524 -2.36 16.59 -0.92
CA ALA A 524 -2.83 17.90 -1.34
C ALA A 524 -4.07 18.32 -0.55
N ALA A 525 -4.12 19.61 -0.22
CA ALA A 525 -5.28 20.31 0.29
C ALA A 525 -5.36 21.69 -0.39
N PRO A 526 -6.50 22.41 -0.34
CA PRO A 526 -6.56 23.78 -0.85
C PRO A 526 -5.42 24.63 -0.30
N GLY A 527 -4.59 25.16 -1.20
CA GLY A 527 -3.42 25.99 -0.88
C GLY A 527 -2.26 25.28 -0.17
N ARG A 528 -2.22 23.95 -0.14
CA ARG A 528 -1.13 23.18 0.48
C ARG A 528 -0.72 21.98 -0.37
N LEU A 529 0.57 21.89 -0.68
CA LEU A 529 1.19 20.66 -1.18
C LEU A 529 2.11 20.12 -0.08
N ILE A 530 1.86 18.89 0.35
CA ILE A 530 2.60 18.24 1.42
C ILE A 530 3.37 17.06 0.85
N THR A 531 4.65 16.99 1.15
CA THR A 531 5.56 15.91 0.74
C THR A 531 6.19 15.31 1.98
N THR A 532 5.99 14.01 2.19
CA THR A 532 6.66 13.25 3.26
C THR A 532 7.85 12.53 2.68
N ILE A 533 8.98 12.58 3.36
CA ILE A 533 10.19 11.81 3.02
C ILE A 533 10.55 10.97 4.24
N ILE A 534 10.65 9.67 4.03
CA ILE A 534 11.06 8.69 5.05
C ILE A 534 12.41 8.13 4.65
N ASN A 535 13.40 8.31 5.53
CA ASN A 535 14.75 7.82 5.33
C ASN A 535 14.90 6.44 5.99
N HIS A 536 15.36 5.46 5.21
CA HIS A 536 15.65 4.11 5.71
C HIS A 536 17.15 3.78 5.78
N SER A 537 18.04 4.75 5.53
CA SER A 537 19.48 4.55 5.61
C SER A 537 20.09 5.06 6.93
N ALA A 538 21.34 4.66 7.15
CA ALA A 538 22.19 5.12 8.26
C ALA A 538 22.78 6.52 8.03
N ASP A 539 22.68 7.04 6.81
CA ASP A 539 23.19 8.35 6.44
C ASP A 539 22.05 9.38 6.48
N THR A 540 22.41 10.65 6.65
CA THR A 540 21.42 11.72 6.45
C THR A 540 21.03 11.74 4.97
N TRP A 541 19.74 11.70 4.68
CA TRP A 541 19.25 11.86 3.32
C TRP A 541 19.28 13.35 2.94
N HIS A 542 19.89 13.66 1.80
CA HIS A 542 19.97 15.01 1.24
C HIS A 542 19.33 15.03 -0.15
N GLY A 543 18.40 15.95 -0.36
CA GLY A 543 17.73 16.06 -1.65
C GLY A 543 16.88 17.31 -1.78
N THR A 544 16.01 17.32 -2.78
CA THR A 544 15.12 18.43 -3.09
C THR A 544 13.73 17.97 -3.47
N ILE A 545 12.75 18.82 -3.21
CA ILE A 545 11.36 18.68 -3.68
C ILE A 545 11.11 19.82 -4.64
N THR A 546 10.76 19.52 -5.88
CA THR A 546 10.47 20.53 -6.92
C THR A 546 9.02 20.39 -7.40
N ALA A 547 8.19 21.40 -7.16
CA ALA A 547 6.77 21.40 -7.50
C ALA A 547 6.41 22.55 -8.45
N PRO A 548 5.52 22.33 -9.45
CA PRO A 548 4.94 23.41 -10.24
C PRO A 548 3.88 24.14 -9.41
N ILE A 549 4.23 25.33 -8.90
CA ILE A 549 3.35 26.15 -8.04
C ILE A 549 3.17 27.50 -8.71
N THR A 550 1.98 27.72 -9.27
CA THR A 550 1.65 28.92 -10.06
C THR A 550 1.30 30.13 -9.19
N GLY A 551 0.60 29.94 -8.07
CA GLY A 551 0.25 31.00 -7.12
C GLY A 551 1.41 31.45 -6.21
N PRO A 552 1.28 32.57 -5.48
CA PRO A 552 2.28 33.04 -4.54
C PRO A 552 2.44 32.05 -3.37
N VAL A 553 3.69 31.77 -3.01
CA VAL A 553 4.05 30.98 -1.82
C VAL A 553 4.23 31.93 -0.65
N PHE A 554 3.54 31.67 0.46
CA PHE A 554 3.66 32.48 1.67
C PHE A 554 4.40 31.77 2.79
N ALA A 555 4.49 30.44 2.78
CA ALA A 555 5.33 29.70 3.72
C ALA A 555 5.75 28.34 3.16
N VAL A 556 6.94 27.90 3.58
CA VAL A 556 7.34 26.49 3.51
C VAL A 556 7.74 26.04 4.92
N ARG A 557 7.21 24.91 5.36
CA ARG A 557 7.40 24.39 6.73
C ARG A 557 7.80 22.92 6.74
N GLU A 558 8.61 22.55 7.71
CA GLU A 558 8.84 21.17 8.11
C GLU A 558 7.93 20.87 9.31
N TYR A 559 6.87 20.09 9.11
CA TYR A 559 5.79 19.88 10.08
C TYR A 559 6.19 18.99 11.27
N VAL A 560 7.23 18.16 11.18
CA VAL A 560 7.61 17.31 12.31
C VAL A 560 8.18 18.17 13.43
N GLY A 561 9.07 19.12 13.11
CA GLY A 561 9.68 20.09 14.01
C GLY A 561 8.99 21.45 14.08
N ASP A 562 7.97 21.71 13.25
CA ASP A 562 7.26 22.99 13.13
C ASP A 562 8.18 24.18 12.78
N THR A 563 9.19 23.94 11.94
CA THR A 563 10.18 24.94 11.56
C THR A 563 9.92 25.48 10.16
N ALA A 564 10.29 26.75 9.93
CA ALA A 564 10.31 27.31 8.58
C ALA A 564 11.47 26.72 7.78
N VAL A 565 11.25 26.50 6.49
CA VAL A 565 12.26 25.98 5.55
C VAL A 565 12.40 26.99 4.42
N ALA A 566 13.63 27.31 4.03
CA ALA A 566 13.87 28.16 2.88
C ALA A 566 13.46 27.45 1.58
N CYS A 567 13.04 28.19 0.57
CA CYS A 567 12.80 27.67 -0.77
C CYS A 567 13.31 28.64 -1.82
N THR A 568 13.50 28.15 -3.04
CA THR A 568 13.80 28.98 -4.20
C THR A 568 12.66 28.87 -5.21
N ARG A 569 12.46 29.94 -5.99
CA ARG A 569 11.42 29.99 -7.03
C ARG A 569 12.03 30.38 -8.36
N ALA A 570 11.76 29.58 -9.40
CA ALA A 570 12.18 29.85 -10.77
C ALA A 570 11.17 29.27 -11.76
N GLY A 571 10.75 30.06 -12.76
CA GLY A 571 9.90 29.58 -13.86
C GLY A 571 8.58 28.93 -13.42
N GLY A 572 7.91 29.48 -12.39
CA GLY A 572 6.66 28.90 -11.85
C GLY A 572 6.84 27.60 -11.06
N ARG A 573 8.08 27.27 -10.67
CA ARG A 573 8.41 26.11 -9.84
C ARG A 573 8.98 26.57 -8.51
N VAL A 574 8.66 25.82 -7.48
CA VAL A 574 9.20 25.98 -6.12
C VAL A 574 10.08 24.80 -5.82
N THR A 575 11.30 25.07 -5.36
CA THR A 575 12.28 24.06 -4.96
C THR A 575 12.55 24.19 -3.47
N VAL A 576 12.33 23.10 -2.74
CA VAL A 576 12.56 23.00 -1.30
C VAL A 576 13.74 22.06 -1.06
N PRO A 577 14.87 22.52 -0.47
CA PRO A 577 15.91 21.63 0.02
C PRO A 577 15.37 20.82 1.20
N ALA A 578 15.66 19.52 1.20
CA ALA A 578 15.16 18.61 2.21
C ALA A 578 16.29 17.75 2.78
N HIS A 579 16.28 17.62 4.11
CA HIS A 579 17.24 16.86 4.89
C HIS A 579 16.48 15.97 5.87
N VAL A 580 16.73 14.65 5.83
CA VAL A 580 16.08 13.69 6.72
C VAL A 580 17.14 12.89 7.46
N PRO A 581 17.21 12.96 8.80
CA PRO A 581 18.20 12.21 9.57
C PRO A 581 18.13 10.70 9.32
N PRO A 582 19.19 9.96 9.68
CA PRO A 582 19.20 8.50 9.60
C PRO A 582 17.97 7.88 10.28
N TYR A 583 17.30 6.96 9.58
CA TYR A 583 16.14 6.22 10.09
C TYR A 583 14.99 7.10 10.64
N ASP A 584 14.79 8.30 10.09
CA ASP A 584 13.77 9.26 10.53
C ASP A 584 12.82 9.66 9.40
N VAL A 585 11.87 10.54 9.71
CA VAL A 585 10.85 11.06 8.79
C VAL A 585 10.76 12.58 8.90
N ARG A 586 10.56 13.26 7.77
CA ARG A 586 10.25 14.69 7.70
C ARG A 586 9.07 14.93 6.77
N VAL A 587 8.28 15.95 7.08
CA VAL A 587 7.07 16.30 6.32
C VAL A 587 7.17 17.76 5.92
N PHE A 588 7.30 18.03 4.63
CA PHE A 588 7.46 19.36 4.07
C PHE A 588 6.15 19.84 3.50
N ALA A 589 5.72 21.05 3.84
CA ALA A 589 4.52 21.65 3.31
C ALA A 589 4.84 22.97 2.62
N VAL A 590 4.43 23.08 1.36
CA VAL A 590 4.40 24.33 0.61
C VAL A 590 3.01 24.92 0.72
N GLU A 591 2.90 26.08 1.35
CA GLU A 591 1.65 26.82 1.57
C GLU A 591 1.58 27.98 0.56
N TYR A 592 0.54 27.97 -0.28
CA TYR A 592 0.41 28.87 -1.42
C TYR A 592 -1.05 29.30 -1.64
N ALA A 593 -1.26 30.45 -2.26
CA ALA A 593 -2.60 30.91 -2.65
C ALA A 593 -2.87 30.53 -4.10
N PRO A 594 -3.65 29.47 -4.39
CA PRO A 594 -4.02 29.14 -5.76
C PRO A 594 -4.78 30.33 -6.37
N ASP A 595 -4.52 30.60 -7.65
CA ASP A 595 -5.23 31.61 -8.45
C ASP A 595 -5.01 33.09 -8.05
N ALA A 596 -4.15 33.36 -7.07
CA ALA A 596 -3.76 34.72 -6.73
C ALA A 596 -2.52 35.19 -7.53
N THR A 597 -2.45 36.49 -7.78
CA THR A 597 -1.25 37.17 -8.31
C THR A 597 -0.63 38.03 -7.21
N GLY A 598 0.66 37.86 -6.92
CA GLY A 598 1.35 38.64 -5.90
C GLY A 598 2.77 38.14 -5.63
N PRO A 599 3.56 38.87 -4.82
CA PRO A 599 4.89 38.43 -4.41
C PRO A 599 4.80 37.14 -3.59
N SER A 600 5.76 36.24 -3.77
CA SER A 600 5.99 35.14 -2.83
C SER A 600 6.86 35.70 -1.71
N ALA A 601 6.36 35.66 -0.47
CA ALA A 601 7.13 36.07 0.71
C ALA A 601 7.72 34.88 1.46
N GLY A 602 7.31 33.65 1.08
CA GLY A 602 7.77 32.39 1.68
C GLY A 602 8.98 31.76 0.98
N CYS A 603 9.32 32.26 -0.22
CA CYS A 603 10.56 32.03 -0.97
C CYS A 603 11.02 33.43 -1.45
#